data_AF-A0A7W0PSE4-F1
#
_entry.id   AF-A0A7W0PSE4-F1
#
_cell.length_a   1.000
_cell.length_b   1.000
_cell.length_c   1.000
_cell.angle_alpha   90.00
_cell.angle_beta   90.00
_cell.angle_gamma   90.00
#
_symmetry.space_group_name_H-M   'P 1'
#
loop_
_entity.id
_entity.type
_entity.pdbx_description
1 polymer ?
#
loop_
_entity_poly.entity_id
_entity_poly.type
_entity_poly.pdbx_seq_one_letter_code
_entity_poly.pdbx_strand_id
1 'polypeptide(L)'
;MAGSRPPRAADRFHFELPGSCYHRPARELSGAPRSTPLHPLANIKQQKKRVRIQARQRLENLRYRSTIKTLTKRLEVAAGAGDAERIATEHRELVRTIDRAATRGALHRNTAARKKSQAARLAAGVSS
;
A
#
# COMPACT_ATOMS: atom_id res chain seq x y z
N MET A 1 38.42 9.10 -21.30
CA MET A 1 37.55 8.02 -21.82
C MET A 1 36.19 8.10 -21.15
N ALA A 2 35.27 8.87 -21.75
CA ALA A 2 33.92 9.09 -21.26
C ALA A 2 32.95 8.36 -22.20
N GLY A 3 32.29 7.32 -21.72
CA GLY A 3 31.27 6.59 -22.47
C GLY A 3 29.95 7.36 -22.45
N SER A 4 29.72 8.18 -23.47
CA SER A 4 28.44 8.80 -23.77
C SER A 4 27.39 7.72 -24.05
N ARG A 5 26.44 7.55 -23.14
CA ARG A 5 25.21 6.78 -23.42
C ARG A 5 24.42 7.56 -24.47
N PRO A 6 24.11 7.00 -25.65
CA PRO A 6 23.30 7.70 -26.63
C PRO A 6 21.86 7.87 -26.10
N PRO A 7 21.15 8.95 -26.50
CA PRO A 7 19.74 9.11 -26.17
C PRO A 7 18.96 7.95 -26.81
N ARG A 8 18.06 7.32 -26.04
CA ARG A 8 17.10 6.37 -26.62
C ARG A 8 16.18 7.16 -27.54
N ALA A 9 16.52 7.14 -28.83
CA ALA A 9 15.68 7.64 -29.90
C ALA A 9 14.27 7.08 -29.71
N ALA A 10 13.31 7.98 -29.81
CA ALA A 10 11.92 7.65 -30.00
C ALA A 10 11.77 6.98 -31.37
N ASP A 11 12.18 5.72 -31.46
CA ASP A 11 11.76 4.85 -32.54
C ASP A 11 10.30 4.52 -32.28
N ARG A 12 9.48 5.34 -32.92
CA ARG A 12 8.09 5.06 -33.24
C ARG A 12 8.03 3.68 -33.87
N PHE A 13 7.82 2.65 -33.05
CA PHE A 13 7.17 1.45 -33.51
C PHE A 13 5.73 1.84 -33.87
N HIS A 14 5.56 2.29 -35.11
CA HIS A 14 4.30 2.19 -35.81
C HIS A 14 4.00 0.70 -35.95
N PHE A 15 3.36 0.14 -34.93
CA PHE A 15 2.66 -1.13 -35.07
C PHE A 15 1.32 -0.79 -35.73
N GLU A 16 1.34 -0.70 -37.05
CA GLU A 16 0.12 -0.79 -37.85
C GLU A 16 -0.49 -2.17 -37.56
N LEU A 17 -1.62 -2.19 -36.86
CA LEU A 17 -2.41 -3.38 -36.61
C LEU A 17 -3.38 -3.58 -37.79
N PRO A 18 -3.13 -4.53 -38.72
CA PRO A 18 -4.17 -4.98 -39.63
C PRO A 18 -5.10 -5.90 -38.84
N GLY A 19 -6.36 -5.47 -38.67
CA GLY A 19 -7.39 -6.25 -37.98
C GLY A 19 -7.93 -5.50 -36.77
N SER A 20 -8.80 -4.54 -37.02
CA SER A 20 -9.68 -3.98 -36.00
C SER A 20 -10.65 -5.07 -35.51
N CYS A 21 -10.21 -5.89 -34.56
CA CYS A 21 -11.09 -6.79 -33.81
C CYS A 21 -12.05 -6.04 -32.86
N TYR A 22 -12.03 -4.70 -32.88
CA TYR A 22 -12.97 -3.84 -32.18
C TYR A 22 -14.09 -3.37 -33.12
N HIS A 23 -14.79 -4.30 -33.76
CA HIS A 23 -16.20 -4.05 -34.04
C HIS A 23 -16.96 -4.49 -32.79
N ARG A 24 -17.22 -3.56 -31.88
CA ARG A 24 -18.25 -3.73 -30.84
C ARG A 24 -19.57 -3.37 -31.54
N PRO A 25 -20.37 -4.32 -32.08
CA PRO A 25 -21.69 -3.95 -32.55
C PRO A 25 -22.47 -3.46 -31.32
N ALA A 26 -22.93 -2.22 -31.40
CA ALA A 26 -23.95 -1.71 -30.50
C ALA A 26 -25.21 -2.55 -30.70
N ARG A 27 -25.32 -3.64 -29.93
CA ARG A 27 -26.60 -4.32 -29.78
C ARG A 27 -27.39 -3.50 -28.78
N GLU A 28 -28.21 -2.62 -29.33
CA GLU A 28 -29.41 -2.11 -28.71
C GLU A 28 -30.06 -3.23 -27.89
N LEU A 29 -30.18 -3.03 -26.58
CA LEU A 29 -31.17 -3.71 -25.77
C LEU A 29 -32.05 -2.62 -25.20
N SER A 30 -33.02 -2.21 -26.01
CA SER A 30 -34.31 -1.81 -25.48
C SER A 30 -34.84 -2.97 -24.63
N GLY A 31 -35.20 -2.68 -23.37
CA GLY A 31 -35.97 -3.60 -22.55
C GLY A 31 -35.27 -4.18 -21.32
N ALA A 32 -35.74 -3.70 -20.18
CA ALA A 32 -35.64 -4.22 -18.82
C ALA A 32 -34.30 -4.05 -18.07
N PRO A 33 -34.30 -3.36 -16.91
CA PRO A 33 -33.25 -3.59 -15.93
C PRO A 33 -33.36 -5.06 -15.54
N ARG A 34 -32.32 -5.86 -15.81
CA ARG A 34 -32.19 -7.16 -15.16
C ARG A 34 -32.21 -6.87 -13.68
N SER A 35 -33.35 -7.13 -13.04
CA SER A 35 -33.51 -7.24 -11.60
C SER A 35 -32.64 -8.38 -11.14
N THR A 36 -31.33 -8.14 -11.12
CA THR A 36 -30.39 -9.04 -10.49
C THR A 36 -30.83 -9.08 -9.03
N PRO A 37 -31.26 -10.23 -8.51
CA PRO A 37 -31.46 -10.34 -7.09
C PRO A 37 -30.09 -10.02 -6.49
N LEU A 38 -30.05 -9.00 -5.62
CA LEU A 38 -28.90 -8.75 -4.76
C LEU A 38 -28.76 -9.99 -3.88
N HIS A 39 -28.10 -11.04 -4.39
CA HIS A 39 -27.87 -12.24 -3.63
C HIS A 39 -27.03 -11.84 -2.41
N PRO A 40 -27.58 -11.99 -1.19
CA PRO A 40 -26.88 -11.60 0.00
C PRO A 40 -25.67 -12.52 0.16
N LEU A 41 -24.48 -11.92 0.16
CA LEU A 41 -23.30 -12.33 0.91
C LEU A 41 -23.00 -13.84 0.96
N ALA A 42 -21.96 -14.27 0.23
CA ALA A 42 -21.21 -15.51 0.43
C ALA A 42 -22.05 -16.75 0.76
N ASN A 43 -22.70 -17.34 -0.25
CA ASN A 43 -23.58 -18.50 -0.08
C ASN A 43 -22.78 -19.79 0.24
N ILE A 44 -21.56 -19.94 -0.30
CA ILE A 44 -20.75 -21.16 -0.17
C ILE A 44 -20.04 -21.22 1.19
N LYS A 45 -20.04 -22.40 1.85
CA LYS A 45 -19.43 -22.63 3.18
C LYS A 45 -17.99 -22.13 3.28
N GLN A 46 -17.19 -22.32 2.23
CA GLN A 46 -15.81 -21.85 2.15
C GLN A 46 -15.70 -20.32 2.18
N GLN A 47 -16.60 -19.61 1.48
CA GLN A 47 -16.63 -18.14 1.44
C GLN A 47 -16.98 -17.57 2.82
N LYS A 48 -17.99 -18.14 3.51
CA LYS A 48 -18.34 -17.75 4.89
C LYS A 48 -17.16 -17.88 5.87
N LYS A 49 -16.32 -18.91 5.69
CA LYS A 49 -15.07 -19.07 6.46
C LYS A 49 -14.05 -17.97 6.12
N ARG A 50 -13.83 -17.68 4.83
CA ARG A 50 -12.89 -16.64 4.40
C ARG A 50 -13.29 -15.26 4.90
N VAL A 51 -14.58 -14.91 4.86
CA VAL A 51 -15.10 -13.63 5.40
C VAL A 51 -14.77 -13.48 6.89
N ARG A 52 -15.00 -14.53 7.70
CA ARG A 52 -14.67 -14.51 9.14
C ARG A 52 -13.18 -14.33 9.40
N ILE A 53 -12.33 -15.04 8.65
CA ILE A 53 -10.86 -14.92 8.77
C ILE A 53 -10.39 -13.53 8.36
N GLN A 54 -10.89 -13.02 7.23
CA GLN A 54 -10.55 -11.68 6.74
C GLN A 54 -10.97 -10.58 7.71
N ALA A 55 -12.16 -10.68 8.32
CA ALA A 55 -12.61 -9.72 9.33
C ALA A 55 -11.65 -9.66 10.53
N ARG A 56 -11.24 -10.82 11.06
CA ARG A 56 -10.27 -10.90 12.16
C ARG A 56 -8.92 -10.31 11.76
N GLN A 57 -8.35 -10.75 10.64
CA GLN A 57 -7.06 -10.26 10.15
C GLN A 57 -7.09 -8.76 9.86
N ARG A 58 -8.22 -8.24 9.33
CA ARG A 58 -8.41 -6.80 9.09
C ARG A 58 -8.31 -6.01 10.38
N LEU A 59 -8.95 -6.44 11.46
CA LEU A 59 -8.88 -5.76 12.76
C LEU A 59 -7.46 -5.75 13.31
N GLU A 60 -6.75 -6.88 13.27
CA GLU A 60 -5.36 -6.97 13.72
C GLU A 60 -4.42 -6.09 12.87
N ASN A 61 -4.55 -6.14 11.54
CA ASN A 61 -3.77 -5.31 10.62
C ASN A 61 -4.07 -3.82 10.78
N LEU A 62 -5.33 -3.47 11.01
CA LEU A 62 -5.74 -2.09 11.26
C LEU A 62 -5.07 -1.55 12.51
N ARG A 63 -5.09 -2.32 13.62
CA ARG A 63 -4.42 -1.95 14.88
C ARG A 63 -2.94 -1.64 14.68
N TYR A 64 -2.19 -2.54 14.03
CA TYR A 64 -0.76 -2.29 13.77
C TYR A 64 -0.55 -1.06 12.89
N ARG A 65 -1.33 -0.89 11.83
CA ARG A 65 -1.20 0.26 10.93
C ARG A 65 -1.53 1.58 11.62
N SER A 66 -2.58 1.62 12.45
CA SER A 66 -2.95 2.81 13.21
C SER A 66 -1.90 3.15 14.26
N THR A 67 -1.41 2.16 15.01
CA THR A 67 -0.38 2.39 16.04
C THR A 67 0.90 2.93 15.41
N ILE A 68 1.37 2.35 14.30
CA ILE A 68 2.55 2.84 13.59
C ILE A 68 2.31 4.29 13.11
N LYS A 69 1.14 4.61 12.55
CA LYS A 69 0.81 5.98 12.13
C LYS A 69 0.85 6.96 13.31
N THR A 70 0.32 6.58 14.46
CA THR A 70 0.34 7.40 15.67
C THR A 70 1.75 7.64 16.18
N LEU A 71 2.57 6.58 16.28
CA LEU A 71 3.97 6.70 16.72
C LEU A 71 4.82 7.54 15.77
N THR A 72 4.62 7.39 14.44
CA THR A 72 5.29 8.25 13.46
C THR A 72 4.95 9.73 13.68
N LYS A 73 3.67 10.06 13.93
CA LYS A 73 3.28 11.45 14.23
C LYS A 73 3.89 11.98 15.53
N ARG A 74 3.99 11.15 16.57
CA ARG A 74 4.63 11.55 17.83
C ARG A 74 6.11 11.86 17.63
N LEU A 75 6.80 11.03 16.84
CA LEU A 75 8.20 11.27 16.46
C LEU A 75 8.34 12.59 15.69
N GLU A 76 7.46 12.87 14.71
CA GLU A 76 7.46 14.13 13.96
C GLU A 76 7.26 15.35 14.86
N VAL A 77 6.32 15.27 15.82
CA VAL A 77 6.09 16.35 16.80
C VAL A 77 7.29 16.54 17.71
N ALA A 78 7.89 15.46 18.22
CA ALA A 78 9.08 15.53 19.07
C ALA A 78 10.30 16.09 18.31
N ALA A 79 10.44 15.72 17.03
CA ALA A 79 11.47 16.27 16.15
C ALA A 79 11.29 17.77 15.91
N GLY A 80 10.05 18.25 15.75
CA GLY A 80 9.75 19.68 15.63
C GLY A 80 9.97 20.47 16.93
N ALA A 81 9.81 19.84 18.09
CA ALA A 81 10.05 20.46 19.39
C ALA A 81 11.54 20.48 19.80
N GLY A 82 12.39 19.66 19.19
CA GLY A 82 13.82 19.57 19.51
C GLY A 82 14.16 18.74 20.76
N ASP A 83 13.23 17.94 21.27
CA ASP A 83 13.41 17.12 22.48
C ASP A 83 14.19 15.82 22.19
N ALA A 84 15.52 15.86 22.33
CA ALA A 84 16.40 14.73 21.99
C ALA A 84 16.05 13.40 22.71
N GLU A 85 15.71 13.45 24.00
CA GLU A 85 15.37 12.25 24.77
C GLU A 85 14.05 11.61 24.30
N ARG A 86 13.06 12.46 23.98
CA ARG A 86 11.75 12.02 23.50
C ARG A 86 11.86 11.43 22.10
N ILE A 87 12.67 12.02 21.23
CA ILE A 87 12.98 11.49 19.90
C ILE A 87 13.58 10.09 20.01
N ALA A 88 14.58 9.90 20.86
CA ALA A 88 15.23 8.60 21.03
C ALA A 88 14.27 7.52 21.54
N THR A 89 13.39 7.88 22.48
CA THR A 89 12.40 6.95 23.06
C THR A 89 11.33 6.55 22.06
N GLU A 90 10.69 7.53 21.41
CA GLU A 90 9.64 7.30 20.42
C GLU A 90 10.19 6.57 19.17
N HIS A 91 11.44 6.86 18.77
CA HIS A 91 12.09 6.14 17.67
C HIS A 91 12.27 4.65 17.98
N ARG A 92 12.75 4.31 19.18
CA ARG A 92 12.91 2.91 19.62
C ARG A 92 11.56 2.18 19.66
N GLU A 93 10.52 2.84 20.17
CA GLU A 93 9.17 2.27 20.21
C GLU A 93 8.60 2.03 18.81
N LEU A 94 8.77 3.00 17.90
CA LEU A 94 8.33 2.90 16.52
C LEU A 94 9.01 1.73 15.79
N VAL A 95 10.34 1.62 15.90
CA VAL A 95 11.10 0.52 15.27
C VAL A 95 10.65 -0.84 15.80
N ARG A 96 10.52 -0.98 17.13
CA ARG A 96 10.02 -2.21 17.77
C ARG A 96 8.64 -2.60 17.25
N THR A 97 7.75 -1.63 17.08
CA THR A 97 6.38 -1.86 16.60
C THR A 97 6.36 -2.26 15.12
N ILE A 98 7.21 -1.65 14.28
CA ILE A 98 7.35 -2.00 12.87
C ILE A 98 7.82 -3.46 12.72
N ASP A 99 8.80 -3.89 13.51
CA ASP A 99 9.33 -5.26 13.43
C ASP A 99 8.34 -6.32 13.91
N ARG A 100 7.55 -6.00 14.95
CA ARG A 100 6.40 -6.83 15.34
C ARG A 100 5.36 -6.91 14.23
N ALA A 101 5.04 -5.80 13.56
CA ALA A 101 4.08 -5.81 12.46
C ALA A 101 4.59 -6.59 11.24
N ALA A 102 5.90 -6.59 10.98
CA ALA A 102 6.51 -7.36 9.90
C ALA A 102 6.46 -8.87 10.17
N THR A 103 6.84 -9.31 11.38
CA THR A 103 6.82 -10.72 11.78
C THR A 103 5.40 -11.29 11.82
N ARG A 104 4.39 -10.48 12.20
CA ARG A 104 2.98 -10.87 12.16
C ARG A 104 2.35 -10.84 10.78
N GLY A 105 3.06 -10.35 9.75
CA GLY A 105 2.54 -10.24 8.38
C GLY A 105 1.58 -9.07 8.15
N ALA A 106 1.45 -8.14 9.10
CA ALA A 106 0.63 -6.94 8.94
C ALA A 106 1.27 -5.91 7.99
N LEU A 107 2.61 -5.94 7.88
CA LEU A 107 3.41 -5.17 6.92
C LEU A 107 4.36 -6.09 6.14
N HIS A 108 4.52 -5.82 4.85
CA HIS A 108 5.54 -6.48 4.04
C HIS A 108 6.95 -6.01 4.44
N ARG A 109 7.96 -6.89 4.33
CA ARG A 109 9.37 -6.61 4.68
C ARG A 109 9.91 -5.31 4.07
N ASN A 110 9.60 -5.05 2.80
CA ASN A 110 10.04 -3.83 2.12
C ASN A 110 9.34 -2.58 2.67
N THR A 111 8.06 -2.71 3.05
CA THR A 111 7.33 -1.60 3.68
C THR A 111 7.86 -1.31 5.07
N ALA A 112 8.20 -2.35 5.84
CA ALA A 112 8.85 -2.19 7.13
C ALA A 112 10.22 -1.50 6.98
N ALA A 113 11.05 -1.94 6.03
CA ALA A 113 12.35 -1.33 5.74
C ALA A 113 12.24 0.16 5.37
N ARG A 114 11.31 0.52 4.47
CA ARG A 114 11.03 1.92 4.11
C ARG A 114 10.64 2.76 5.32
N LYS A 115 9.76 2.23 6.19
CA LYS A 115 9.33 2.95 7.40
C LYS A 115 10.45 3.12 8.44
N LYS A 116 11.33 2.13 8.60
CA LYS A 116 12.52 2.27 9.45
C LYS A 116 13.47 3.33 8.91
N SER A 117 13.73 3.32 7.60
CA SER A 117 14.55 4.35 6.95
C SER A 117 13.96 5.75 7.17
N GLN A 118 12.64 5.91 6.99
CA GLN A 118 11.96 7.17 7.26
C GLN A 118 12.10 7.60 8.73
N ALA A 119 11.89 6.68 9.68
CA ALA A 119 12.03 6.96 11.11
C ALA A 119 13.46 7.41 11.48
N ALA A 120 14.47 6.75 10.92
CA ALA A 120 15.87 7.12 11.14
C ALA A 120 16.18 8.52 10.59
N ARG A 121 15.64 8.88 9.42
CA ARG A 121 15.80 10.22 8.83
C ARG A 121 15.17 11.30 9.69
N LEU A 122 13.97 11.05 10.23
CA LEU A 122 13.30 11.95 11.16
C LEU A 122 14.08 12.13 12.47
N ALA A 123 14.66 11.06 13.00
CA ALA A 123 15.45 11.11 14.23
C ALA A 123 16.83 11.78 14.06
N ALA A 124 17.45 11.65 12.88
CA ALA A 124 18.75 12.25 12.57
C ALA A 124 18.68 13.77 12.28
N GLY A 125 17.49 14.36 12.16
CA GLY A 125 17.31 15.80 11.99
C GLY A 125 17.75 16.36 10.63
N VAL A 126 17.99 15.53 9.61
CA VAL A 126 18.56 15.97 8.32
C VAL A 126 17.74 15.51 7.11
N SER A 127 17.04 16.51 6.55
CA SER A 127 16.96 16.93 5.14
C SER A 127 17.26 15.90 4.04
N SER A 128 16.23 15.57 3.24
CA SER A 128 16.23 15.59 1.75
C SER A 128 14.86 15.22 1.17
#